data_AF-A0A6L7PWL9-F1
#
_entry.id   AF-A0A6L7PWL9-F1
#
_cell.length_a   1.000
_cell.length_b   1.000
_cell.length_c   1.000
_cell.angle_alpha   90.00
_cell.angle_beta   90.00
_cell.angle_gamma   90.00
#
_symmetry.space_group_name_H-M   'P 1'
#
loop_
_entity.id
_entity.type
_entity.pdbx_description
1 polymer ?
#
loop_
_entity_poly.entity_id
_entity_poly.type
_entity_poly.pdbx_seq_one_letter_code
_entity_poly.pdbx_strand_id
1 'polypeptide(L)'
;MPPRIRRETPARRDARIRNHISQARDYWSKWPAHLAEGDLCQAGEKGWGTVSQLTKAVATLRGWEHYDHVAIQEALTALSDEMPDHMTEIARGLTAAERLHGNFYEVYMTAGLTEFALTEVRPLLEILWQLLPAEYTGGAPFADWVEQA
;
A
#
# COMPACT_ATOMS: atom_id res chain seq x y z
N MET A 1 -11.00 -15.26 3.48
CA MET A 1 -11.95 -14.98 4.58
C MET A 1 -12.35 -13.53 4.45
N PRO A 2 -13.64 -13.17 4.50
CA PRO A 2 -14.05 -11.77 4.33
C PRO A 2 -13.53 -10.90 5.49
N PRO A 3 -13.09 -9.65 5.23
CA PRO A 3 -12.60 -8.76 6.27
C PRO A 3 -13.70 -8.44 7.29
N ARG A 4 -13.32 -8.23 8.54
CA ARG A 4 -14.25 -7.83 9.60
C ARG A 4 -14.78 -6.42 9.34
N ILE A 5 -16.03 -6.14 9.76
CA ILE A 5 -16.70 -4.86 9.48
C ILE A 5 -16.51 -3.87 10.63
N ARG A 6 -16.13 -2.63 10.28
CA ARG A 6 -15.99 -1.51 11.18
C ARG A 6 -17.09 -0.47 10.99
N ARG A 7 -17.68 -0.01 12.10
CA ARG A 7 -18.64 1.10 12.12
C ARG A 7 -17.99 2.39 12.59
N GLU A 8 -18.19 3.47 11.83
CA GLU A 8 -17.84 4.83 12.23
C GLU A 8 -18.69 5.88 11.49
N THR A 9 -18.70 7.11 12.00
CA THR A 9 -19.39 8.25 11.37
C THR A 9 -18.71 8.65 10.06
N PRO A 10 -19.45 9.18 9.06
CA PRO A 10 -18.87 9.64 7.78
C PRO A 10 -17.67 10.58 7.96
N ALA A 11 -17.78 11.62 8.79
CA ALA A 11 -16.68 12.57 9.01
C ALA A 11 -15.38 11.93 9.56
N ARG A 12 -15.49 10.91 10.41
CA ARG A 12 -14.33 10.16 10.93
C ARG A 12 -13.72 9.25 9.86
N ARG A 13 -14.55 8.67 9.00
CA ARG A 13 -14.12 7.86 7.87
C ARG A 13 -13.30 8.70 6.88
N ASP A 14 -13.84 9.85 6.48
CA ASP A 14 -13.18 10.76 5.53
C ASP A 14 -11.81 11.23 6.05
N ALA A 15 -11.75 11.68 7.30
CA ALA A 15 -10.50 12.13 7.91
C ALA A 15 -9.44 11.01 7.94
N ARG A 16 -9.87 9.77 8.21
CA ARG A 16 -8.99 8.59 8.24
C ARG A 16 -8.47 8.23 6.85
N ILE A 17 -9.32 8.21 5.83
CA ILE A 17 -8.91 7.94 4.44
C ILE A 17 -7.85 8.96 4.01
N ARG A 18 -8.10 10.26 4.25
CA ARG A 18 -7.14 11.33 3.92
C ARG A 18 -5.80 11.16 4.65
N ASN A 19 -5.83 10.80 5.93
CA ASN A 19 -4.62 10.55 6.71
C ASN A 19 -3.81 9.35 6.17
N HIS A 20 -4.48 8.28 5.76
CA HIS A 20 -3.81 7.13 5.14
C HIS A 20 -3.17 7.50 3.80
N ILE A 21 -3.88 8.22 2.93
CA ILE A 21 -3.33 8.69 1.65
C ILE A 21 -2.12 9.61 1.86
N SER A 22 -2.21 10.52 2.83
CA SER A 22 -1.09 11.43 3.15
C SER A 22 0.15 10.67 3.61
N GLN A 23 0.00 9.66 4.48
CA GLN A 23 1.13 8.83 4.93
C GLN A 23 1.69 7.97 3.81
N ALA A 24 0.83 7.39 2.96
CA ALA A 24 1.27 6.63 1.81
C ALA A 24 2.16 7.48 0.89
N ARG A 25 1.76 8.73 0.62
CA ARG A 25 2.55 9.67 -0.19
C ARG A 25 3.89 9.98 0.46
N ASP A 26 3.88 10.30 1.75
CA ASP A 26 5.10 10.61 2.50
C ASP A 26 6.10 9.43 2.46
N TYR A 27 5.62 8.21 2.63
CA TYR A 27 6.49 7.03 2.57
C TYR A 27 7.02 6.78 1.17
N TRP A 28 6.17 6.86 0.15
CA TRP A 28 6.58 6.63 -1.23
C TRP A 28 7.64 7.63 -1.71
N SER A 29 7.54 8.90 -1.31
CA SER A 29 8.55 9.93 -1.67
C SER A 29 9.95 9.64 -1.10
N LYS A 30 10.04 8.87 -0.02
CA LYS A 30 11.29 8.68 0.76
C LYS A 30 12.07 7.43 0.38
N TRP A 31 11.44 6.41 -0.19
CA TRP A 31 12.13 5.15 -0.50
C TRP A 31 13.32 5.33 -1.46
N PRO A 32 13.30 6.21 -2.49
CA PRO A 32 14.42 6.33 -3.41
C PRO A 32 15.69 6.87 -2.73
N ALA A 33 15.52 7.82 -1.80
CA ALA A 33 16.64 8.38 -1.03
C ALA A 33 17.28 7.31 -0.14
N HIS A 34 16.47 6.54 0.60
CA HIS A 34 16.97 5.43 1.42
C HIS A 34 17.70 4.37 0.58
N LEU A 35 17.18 4.04 -0.61
CA LEU A 35 17.85 3.09 -1.50
C LEU A 35 19.20 3.64 -1.98
N ALA A 36 19.26 4.91 -2.38
CA ALA A 36 20.49 5.56 -2.83
C ALA A 36 21.56 5.65 -1.73
N GLU A 37 21.13 5.83 -0.48
CA GLU A 37 22.01 5.85 0.71
C GLU A 37 22.43 4.44 1.17
N GLY A 38 21.86 3.38 0.58
CA GLY A 38 22.10 1.99 0.98
C GLY A 38 21.35 1.56 2.25
N ASP A 39 20.42 2.37 2.76
CA ASP A 39 19.51 2.00 3.85
C ASP A 39 18.36 1.14 3.32
N LEU A 40 18.69 -0.11 3.00
CA LEU A 40 17.77 -1.07 2.38
C LEU A 40 16.58 -1.43 3.29
N CYS A 41 16.78 -1.36 4.62
CA CYS A 41 15.73 -1.62 5.59
C CYS A 41 14.68 -0.51 5.52
N GLN A 42 15.10 0.76 5.55
CA GLN A 42 14.15 1.87 5.44
C GLN A 42 13.54 1.98 4.05
N ALA A 43 14.30 1.71 2.98
CA ALA A 43 13.73 1.67 1.63
C ALA A 43 12.58 0.65 1.55
N GLY A 44 12.79 -0.56 2.09
CA GLY A 44 11.76 -1.59 2.15
C GLY A 44 10.57 -1.21 3.05
N GLU A 45 10.83 -0.67 4.23
CA GLU A 45 9.77 -0.22 5.14
C GLU A 45 8.92 0.89 4.53
N LYS A 46 9.50 1.80 3.74
CA LYS A 46 8.74 2.81 2.99
C LYS A 46 7.86 2.19 1.91
N GLY A 47 8.38 1.21 1.17
CA GLY A 47 7.60 0.47 0.17
C GLY A 47 6.42 -0.26 0.80
N TRP A 48 6.66 -1.07 1.83
CA TRP A 48 5.62 -1.78 2.56
C TRP A 48 4.63 -0.82 3.23
N GLY A 49 5.12 0.22 3.89
CA GLY A 49 4.31 1.25 4.53
C GLY A 49 3.37 1.92 3.53
N THR A 50 3.80 2.16 2.30
CA THR A 50 2.95 2.73 1.24
C THR A 50 1.79 1.78 0.89
N VAL A 51 2.08 0.49 0.66
CA VAL A 51 1.06 -0.54 0.40
C VAL A 51 0.09 -0.66 1.58
N SER A 52 0.61 -0.71 2.80
CA SER A 52 -0.15 -0.78 4.06
C SER A 52 -1.12 0.40 4.18
N GLN A 53 -0.65 1.63 3.94
CA GLN A 53 -1.47 2.82 4.09
C GLN A 53 -2.54 2.94 2.99
N LEU A 54 -2.22 2.67 1.71
CA LEU A 54 -3.24 2.67 0.67
C LEU A 54 -4.27 1.53 0.86
N THR A 55 -3.83 0.36 1.32
CA THR A 55 -4.76 -0.73 1.69
C THR A 55 -5.69 -0.29 2.81
N LYS A 56 -5.18 0.40 3.84
CA LYS A 56 -6.00 0.96 4.93
C LYS A 56 -6.99 2.03 4.45
N ALA A 57 -6.62 2.83 3.46
CA ALA A 57 -7.52 3.79 2.83
C ALA A 57 -8.70 3.08 2.15
N VAL A 58 -8.42 2.07 1.32
CA VAL A 58 -9.44 1.25 0.65
C VAL A 58 -10.29 0.47 1.66
N ALA A 59 -9.66 -0.17 2.65
CA ALA A 59 -10.37 -0.87 3.72
C ALA A 59 -11.31 0.07 4.49
N THR A 60 -10.85 1.29 4.82
CA THR A 60 -11.69 2.30 5.48
C THR A 60 -12.89 2.69 4.61
N LEU A 61 -12.69 2.89 3.30
CA LEU A 61 -13.76 3.16 2.35
C LEU A 61 -14.81 2.03 2.32
N ARG A 62 -14.35 0.78 2.32
CA ARG A 62 -15.17 -0.44 2.32
C ARG A 62 -15.79 -0.76 3.69
N GLY A 63 -15.40 -0.03 4.75
CA GLY A 63 -15.86 -0.30 6.11
C GLY A 63 -15.24 -1.56 6.73
N TRP A 64 -14.04 -1.95 6.30
CA TRP A 64 -13.30 -3.09 6.80
C TRP A 64 -12.34 -2.70 7.93
N GLU A 65 -12.10 -3.63 8.86
CA GLU A 65 -11.03 -3.53 9.85
C GLU A 65 -9.65 -3.64 9.18
N HIS A 66 -8.64 -2.95 9.73
CA HIS A 66 -7.33 -2.79 9.09
C HIS A 66 -6.21 -2.41 10.09
N TYR A 67 -6.32 -2.85 11.34
CA TYR A 67 -5.47 -2.36 12.44
C TYR A 67 -4.16 -3.12 12.63
N ASP A 68 -4.05 -4.33 12.10
CA ASP A 68 -2.87 -5.18 12.22
C ASP A 68 -2.44 -5.70 10.84
N HIS A 69 -1.31 -6.40 10.78
CA HIS A 69 -0.78 -6.95 9.53
C HIS A 69 -1.72 -7.99 8.92
N VAL A 70 -2.39 -8.77 9.77
CA VAL A 70 -3.35 -9.79 9.32
C VAL A 70 -4.51 -9.13 8.58
N ALA A 71 -5.04 -8.03 9.10
CA ALA A 71 -6.14 -7.31 8.49
C ALA A 71 -5.77 -6.67 7.14
N ILE A 72 -4.51 -6.26 6.95
CA ILE A 72 -4.01 -5.81 5.63
C ILE A 72 -4.04 -6.98 4.63
N GLN A 73 -3.53 -8.15 5.04
CA GLN A 73 -3.52 -9.34 4.20
C GLN A 73 -4.94 -9.83 3.88
N GLU A 74 -5.84 -9.81 4.85
CA GLU A 74 -7.27 -10.14 4.66
C GLU A 74 -7.92 -9.18 3.66
N ALA A 75 -7.66 -7.88 3.77
CA ALA A 75 -8.20 -6.88 2.83
C ALA A 75 -7.70 -7.10 1.40
N LEU A 76 -6.39 -7.32 1.20
CA LEU A 76 -5.83 -7.57 -0.14
C LEU A 76 -6.32 -8.90 -0.74
N THR A 77 -6.49 -9.94 0.10
CA THR A 77 -7.07 -11.22 -0.34
C THR A 77 -8.53 -11.04 -0.76
N ALA A 78 -9.31 -10.29 0.01
CA ALA A 78 -10.69 -9.98 -0.35
C ALA A 78 -10.77 -9.19 -1.67
N LEU A 79 -9.86 -8.24 -1.88
CA LEU A 79 -9.76 -7.50 -3.15
C LEU A 79 -9.40 -8.41 -4.33
N SER A 80 -8.50 -9.39 -4.15
CA SER A 80 -8.19 -10.35 -5.22
C SER A 80 -9.37 -11.26 -5.55
N ASP A 81 -10.17 -11.64 -4.55
CA ASP A 81 -11.39 -12.43 -4.75
C ASP A 81 -12.47 -11.62 -5.49
N GLU A 82 -12.59 -10.32 -5.19
CA GLU A 82 -13.54 -9.40 -5.84
C GLU A 82 -13.12 -9.00 -7.26
N MET A 83 -11.82 -9.02 -7.57
CA MET A 83 -11.26 -8.57 -8.85
C MET A 83 -10.34 -9.64 -9.47
N PRO A 84 -10.93 -10.74 -10.00
CA PRO A 84 -10.15 -11.87 -10.50
C PRO A 84 -9.18 -11.50 -11.63
N ASP A 85 -9.52 -10.51 -12.45
CA ASP A 85 -8.65 -10.00 -13.53
C ASP A 85 -7.38 -9.31 -13.01
N HIS A 86 -7.37 -8.88 -11.74
CA HIS A 86 -6.24 -8.25 -11.06
C HIS A 86 -5.57 -9.16 -10.03
N MET A 87 -6.01 -10.42 -9.92
CA MET A 87 -5.51 -11.37 -8.91
C MET A 87 -3.98 -11.51 -8.98
N THR A 88 -3.41 -11.57 -10.18
CA THR A 88 -1.96 -11.74 -10.36
C THR A 88 -1.17 -10.54 -9.87
N GLU A 89 -1.60 -9.33 -10.21
CA GLU A 89 -0.96 -8.07 -9.79
C GLU A 89 -1.07 -7.89 -8.28
N ILE A 90 -2.24 -8.21 -7.69
CA ILE A 90 -2.45 -8.13 -6.25
C ILE A 90 -1.55 -9.13 -5.52
N ALA A 91 -1.50 -10.39 -5.98
CA ALA A 91 -0.67 -11.43 -5.37
C ALA A 91 0.83 -11.14 -5.48
N ARG A 92 1.30 -10.65 -6.65
CA ARG A 92 2.69 -10.22 -6.84
C ARG A 92 3.05 -9.05 -5.94
N GLY A 93 2.22 -8.01 -5.92
CA GLY A 93 2.44 -6.83 -5.10
C GLY A 93 2.45 -7.15 -3.60
N LEU A 94 1.52 -7.98 -3.13
CA LEU A 94 1.50 -8.43 -1.73
C LEU A 94 2.77 -9.23 -1.38
N THR A 95 3.17 -10.17 -2.24
CA THR A 95 4.39 -10.97 -2.01
C THR A 95 5.64 -10.07 -1.97
N ALA A 96 5.74 -9.10 -2.86
CA ALA A 96 6.84 -8.13 -2.87
C ALA A 96 6.83 -7.27 -1.59
N ALA A 97 5.67 -6.76 -1.19
CA ALA A 97 5.52 -5.94 0.02
C ALA A 97 5.93 -6.71 1.29
N GLU A 98 5.48 -7.97 1.45
CA GLU A 98 5.84 -8.79 2.61
C GLU A 98 7.35 -9.11 2.65
N ARG A 99 7.99 -9.25 1.48
CA ARG A 99 9.46 -9.40 1.44
C ARG A 99 10.17 -8.14 1.91
N LEU A 100 9.75 -6.97 1.45
CA LEU A 100 10.30 -5.67 1.88
C LEU A 100 10.16 -5.48 3.39
N HIS A 101 9.00 -5.84 3.94
CA HIS A 101 8.74 -5.78 5.37
C HIS A 101 9.55 -6.80 6.18
N GLY A 102 9.65 -8.04 5.70
CA GLY A 102 10.52 -9.05 6.31
C GLY A 102 11.99 -8.60 6.34
N ASN A 103 12.45 -7.92 5.28
CA ASN A 103 13.82 -7.40 5.21
C ASN A 103 14.13 -6.36 6.28
N PHE A 104 13.14 -5.59 6.73
CA PHE A 104 13.32 -4.64 7.83
C PHE A 104 13.76 -5.33 9.14
N TYR A 105 13.32 -6.57 9.38
CA TYR A 105 13.68 -7.34 10.57
C TYR A 105 14.88 -8.27 10.37
N GLU A 106 14.98 -8.86 9.18
CA GLU A 106 15.92 -9.96 8.92
C GLU A 106 17.15 -9.54 8.11
N VAL A 107 17.12 -8.36 7.48
CA VAL A 107 18.26 -7.74 6.75
C VAL A 107 18.93 -8.71 5.76
N TYR A 108 18.14 -9.30 4.86
CA TYR A 108 18.58 -10.36 3.95
C TYR A 108 18.58 -9.96 2.47
N MET A 109 17.98 -8.83 2.10
CA MET A 109 17.87 -8.38 0.72
C MET A 109 19.08 -7.55 0.29
N THR A 110 19.54 -7.78 -0.93
CA THR A 110 20.52 -6.92 -1.60
C THR A 110 19.84 -5.67 -2.17
N ALA A 111 20.61 -4.63 -2.50
CA ALA A 111 20.08 -3.41 -3.12
C ALA A 111 19.25 -3.70 -4.38
N GLY A 112 19.74 -4.57 -5.27
CA GLY A 112 19.01 -4.96 -6.48
C GLY A 112 17.72 -5.73 -6.21
N LEU A 113 17.67 -6.59 -5.17
CA LEU A 113 16.43 -7.27 -4.78
C LEU A 113 15.44 -6.30 -4.14
N THR A 114 15.92 -5.33 -3.35
CA THR A 114 15.10 -4.30 -2.73
C THR A 114 14.46 -3.40 -3.80
N GLU A 115 15.25 -2.91 -4.75
CA GLU A 115 14.77 -2.12 -5.88
C GLU A 115 13.76 -2.89 -6.76
N PHE A 116 14.05 -4.16 -7.04
CA PHE A 116 13.12 -5.04 -7.76
C PHE A 116 11.78 -5.13 -7.03
N ALA A 117 11.79 -5.45 -5.73
CA ALA A 117 10.55 -5.57 -4.95
C ALA A 117 9.80 -4.23 -4.85
N LEU A 118 10.50 -3.09 -4.76
CA LEU A 118 9.89 -1.74 -4.81
C LEU A 118 9.24 -1.44 -6.15
N THR A 119 9.80 -1.94 -7.24
CA THR A 119 9.19 -1.85 -8.57
C THR A 119 7.94 -2.74 -8.67
N GLU A 120 8.01 -3.94 -8.10
CA GLU A 120 6.92 -4.93 -8.14
C GLU A 120 5.69 -4.54 -7.30
N VAL A 121 5.83 -3.70 -6.27
CA VAL A 121 4.66 -3.20 -5.53
C VAL A 121 3.88 -2.14 -6.32
N ARG A 122 4.49 -1.48 -7.31
CA ARG A 122 3.88 -0.35 -8.03
C ARG A 122 2.52 -0.67 -8.68
N PRO A 123 2.35 -1.79 -9.42
CA PRO A 123 1.04 -2.14 -10.00
C PRO A 123 -0.07 -2.31 -8.95
N LEU A 124 0.25 -2.89 -7.78
CA LEU A 124 -0.71 -3.00 -6.68
C LEU A 124 -1.10 -1.62 -6.14
N LEU A 125 -0.15 -0.69 -5.99
CA LEU A 125 -0.45 0.67 -5.54
C LEU A 125 -1.37 1.39 -6.54
N GLU A 126 -1.17 1.18 -7.83
CA GLU A 126 -2.03 1.74 -8.88
C GLU A 126 -3.47 1.19 -8.79
N ILE A 127 -3.63 -0.12 -8.61
CA ILE A 127 -4.96 -0.74 -8.38
C ILE A 127 -5.62 -0.15 -7.14
N LEU A 128 -4.90 -0.07 -6.02
CA LEU A 128 -5.43 0.51 -4.78
C LEU A 128 -5.84 1.96 -4.94
N TRP A 129 -5.07 2.73 -5.72
CA TRP A 129 -5.38 4.12 -6.05
C TRP A 129 -6.65 4.25 -6.89
N GLN A 130 -6.82 3.41 -7.91
CA GLN A 130 -8.01 3.41 -8.78
C GLN A 130 -9.30 3.05 -8.03
N LEU A 131 -9.20 2.31 -6.92
CA LEU A 131 -10.35 2.01 -6.05
C LEU A 131 -10.79 3.20 -5.19
N LEU A 132 -10.00 4.26 -5.09
CA LEU A 132 -10.34 5.45 -4.31
C LEU A 132 -11.20 6.42 -5.13
N PRO A 133 -12.29 6.97 -4.56
CA PRO A 133 -13.11 7.96 -5.23
C PRO A 133 -12.34 9.24 -5.61
N ALA A 134 -12.81 9.92 -6.66
CA ALA A 134 -12.20 11.14 -7.18
C ALA A 134 -12.07 12.28 -6.14
N GLU A 135 -12.91 12.30 -5.11
CA GLU A 135 -12.81 13.26 -3.98
C GLU A 135 -11.53 13.11 -3.14
N TYR A 136 -10.85 11.96 -3.24
CA TYR A 136 -9.58 11.68 -2.57
C TYR A 136 -8.40 11.77 -3.53
N THR A 137 -8.59 11.39 -4.79
CA THR A 137 -7.51 11.35 -5.80
C THR A 137 -7.42 12.64 -6.63
N GLY A 138 -8.43 13.51 -6.55
CA GLY A 138 -8.59 14.63 -7.48
C GLY A 138 -8.94 14.20 -8.90
N GLY A 139 -9.24 12.91 -9.12
CA GLY A 139 -9.35 12.31 -10.45
C GLY A 139 -8.01 12.12 -11.17
N ALA A 140 -6.88 12.34 -10.48
CA ALA A 140 -5.55 12.22 -11.07
C ALA A 140 -5.11 10.75 -11.19
N PRO A 141 -4.40 10.37 -12.26
CA PRO A 141 -3.70 9.09 -12.36
C PRO A 141 -2.74 8.87 -11.19
N PHE A 142 -2.46 7.60 -10.88
CA PHE A 142 -1.48 7.23 -9.86
C PHE A 142 -0.09 7.80 -10.18
N ALA A 143 0.31 7.82 -11.46
CA ALA A 143 1.57 8.39 -11.92
C ALA A 143 1.74 9.84 -11.48
N ASP A 144 0.72 10.68 -11.71
CA ASP A 144 0.72 12.09 -11.30
C ASP A 144 0.80 12.24 -9.77
N TRP A 145 0.21 11.32 -9.02
CA TRP A 145 0.28 11.31 -7.55
C TRP A 145 1.68 10.97 -7.03
N VAL A 146 2.40 10.05 -7.69
CA VAL A 146 3.77 9.67 -7.30
C VAL A 146 4.85 10.59 -7.84
N GLU A 147 4.67 11.21 -9.01
CA GLU A 147 5.67 12.08 -9.65
C GLU A 147 5.71 13.48 -9.04
N GLN A 148 4.65 13.89 -8.32
CA GLN A 148 4.61 15.11 -7.54
C GLN A 148 5.02 14.91 -6.07
N ALA A 149 5.46 13.71 -5.69
CA ALA A 149 5.81 13.34 -4.31
C ALA A 149 7.31 13.46 -4.05
#